data_AF-A0A2W4IVZ0-F1
#
_entry.id   AF-A0A2W4IVZ0-F1
#
_cell.length_a   1.000
_cell.length_b   1.000
_cell.length_c   1.000
_cell.angle_alpha   90.00
_cell.angle_beta   90.00
_cell.angle_gamma   90.00
#
_symmetry.space_group_name_H-M   'P 1'
#
loop_
_entity.id
_entity.type
_entity.pdbx_description
1 polymer ?
#
loop_
_entity_poly.entity_id
_entity_poly.type
_entity_poly.pdbx_seq_one_letter_code
_entity_poly.pdbx_strand_id
1 'polypeptide(L)'
;MDNLSRLLKESWALVEDQQEEVAGYFYARLFLSNPELRDLFPVQMNVQRARLLKAIVRSIQTIDSPEQFDDYLRSLGRDHRKFLVEPRHYDLVRDALLEALREHGGERWSLAYEQAWRDAYDMIAARMQAGAADDPNPPFWEAVVLTHERRTPDIAVFTCRPEYPFTYRAGQYVSV
;
A
#
# COMPACT_ATOMS: atom_id res chain seq x y z
N MET A 1 -3.87 -24.07 2.06
CA MET A 1 -4.59 -22.82 1.75
C MET A 1 -5.86 -22.68 2.57
N ASP A 2 -6.69 -23.72 2.69
CA ASP A 2 -7.95 -23.70 3.48
C ASP A 2 -7.78 -23.25 4.95
N ASN A 3 -6.68 -23.65 5.61
CA ASN A 3 -6.38 -23.22 6.97
C ASN A 3 -5.99 -21.73 7.09
N LEU A 4 -5.26 -21.18 6.10
CA LEU A 4 -4.78 -19.79 6.13
C LEU A 4 -5.94 -18.81 5.96
N SER A 5 -6.75 -19.00 4.92
CA SER A 5 -7.94 -18.18 4.63
C SER A 5 -8.91 -18.17 5.83
N ARG A 6 -9.09 -19.33 6.48
CA ARG A 6 -9.88 -19.44 7.71
C ARG A 6 -9.29 -18.63 8.88
N LEU A 7 -8.01 -18.80 9.20
CA LEU A 7 -7.36 -18.09 10.31
C LEU A 7 -7.41 -16.56 10.13
N LEU A 8 -7.23 -16.08 8.90
CA LEU A 8 -7.32 -14.65 8.57
C LEU A 8 -8.74 -14.10 8.76
N LYS A 9 -9.77 -14.84 8.36
CA LYS A 9 -11.18 -14.45 8.53
C LYS A 9 -11.60 -14.46 10.00
N GLU A 10 -11.26 -15.51 10.74
CA GLU A 10 -11.55 -15.63 12.17
C GLU A 10 -10.90 -14.51 12.98
N SER A 11 -9.62 -14.24 12.72
CA SER A 11 -8.88 -13.19 13.42
C SER A 11 -9.32 -11.78 13.03
N TRP A 12 -9.69 -11.54 11.77
CA TRP A 12 -10.28 -10.27 11.35
C TRP A 12 -11.61 -9.98 12.07
N ALA A 13 -12.46 -11.00 12.23
CA ALA A 13 -13.73 -10.87 12.94
C ALA A 13 -13.58 -10.45 14.40
N LEU A 14 -12.40 -10.62 15.01
CA LEU A 14 -12.13 -10.14 16.37
C LEU A 14 -12.04 -8.61 16.47
N VAL A 15 -11.71 -7.93 15.36
CA VAL A 15 -11.37 -6.51 15.34
C VAL A 15 -12.21 -5.69 14.35
N GLU A 16 -13.09 -6.33 13.59
CA GLU A 16 -13.86 -5.72 12.51
C GLU A 16 -14.73 -4.52 12.95
N ASP A 17 -15.36 -4.64 14.12
CA ASP A 17 -16.21 -3.58 14.72
C ASP A 17 -15.41 -2.34 15.17
N GLN A 18 -14.09 -2.48 15.31
CA GLN A 18 -13.16 -1.43 15.77
C GLN A 18 -12.07 -1.13 14.73
N GLN A 19 -12.42 -1.29 13.44
CA GLN A 19 -11.50 -1.12 12.32
C GLN A 19 -10.87 0.28 12.24
N GLU A 20 -11.57 1.32 12.72
CA GLU A 20 -11.06 2.70 12.72
C GLU A 20 -10.01 2.90 13.81
N GLU A 21 -10.22 2.32 14.99
CA GLU A 21 -9.28 2.29 16.10
C GLU A 21 -8.03 1.50 15.74
N VAL A 22 -8.18 0.33 15.13
CA VAL A 22 -7.06 -0.49 14.62
C VAL A 22 -6.22 0.33 13.62
N ALA A 23 -6.87 1.01 12.68
CA ALA A 23 -6.17 1.88 11.72
C ALA A 23 -5.45 3.03 12.43
N GLY A 24 -6.11 3.68 13.40
CA GLY A 24 -5.51 4.73 14.21
C GLY A 24 -4.25 4.26 14.93
N TYR A 25 -4.33 3.11 15.61
CA TYR A 25 -3.22 2.51 16.34
C TYR A 25 -2.08 2.10 15.41
N PHE A 26 -2.38 1.45 14.28
CA PHE A 26 -1.41 1.09 13.26
C PHE A 26 -0.53 2.29 12.84
N TYR A 27 -1.15 3.42 12.46
CA TYR A 27 -0.38 4.61 12.07
C TYR A 27 0.33 5.27 13.24
N ALA A 28 -0.28 5.27 14.43
CA ALA A 28 0.38 5.80 15.62
C ALA A 28 1.66 5.02 15.92
N ARG A 29 1.60 3.68 15.91
CA ARG A 29 2.76 2.80 16.12
C ARG A 29 3.80 2.95 15.02
N LEU A 30 3.38 3.00 13.75
CA LEU A 30 4.29 3.17 12.63
C LEU A 30 5.14 4.44 12.76
N PHE A 31 4.50 5.58 13.04
CA PHE A 31 5.18 6.88 13.10
C PHE A 31 5.86 7.17 14.44
N LEU A 32 5.40 6.58 15.55
CA LEU A 32 6.12 6.69 16.82
C LEU A 32 7.43 5.90 16.79
N SER A 33 7.42 4.73 16.16
CA SER A 33 8.62 3.89 16.06
C SER A 33 9.56 4.33 14.93
N ASN A 34 9.02 4.90 13.84
CA ASN A 34 9.78 5.31 12.65
C ASN A 34 9.28 6.68 12.15
N PRO A 35 9.65 7.78 12.82
CA PRO A 35 9.14 9.12 12.50
C PRO A 35 9.41 9.58 11.07
N GLU A 36 10.51 9.11 10.46
CA GLU A 36 10.90 9.42 9.08
C GLU A 36 9.90 8.90 8.05
N LEU A 37 9.15 7.83 8.36
CA LEU A 37 8.14 7.31 7.46
C LEU A 37 7.00 8.31 7.25
N ARG A 38 6.81 9.28 8.16
CA ARG A 38 5.75 10.28 8.04
C ARG A 38 5.82 11.04 6.71
N ASP A 39 7.02 11.28 6.19
CA ASP A 39 7.23 12.03 4.94
C ASP A 39 6.76 11.28 3.70
N LEU A 40 6.61 9.95 3.80
CA LEU A 40 6.07 9.13 2.72
C LEU A 40 4.53 9.15 2.64
N PHE A 41 3.86 9.75 3.63
CA PHE A 41 2.40 9.82 3.69
C PHE A 41 1.88 11.26 3.53
N PRO A 42 0.70 11.44 2.94
CA PRO A 42 0.06 12.75 2.80
C PRO A 42 -0.19 13.48 4.12
N VAL A 43 -0.25 14.82 4.06
CA VAL A 43 -0.47 15.67 5.24
C VAL A 43 -1.82 15.37 5.90
N GLN A 44 -2.88 15.22 5.10
CA GLN A 44 -4.22 14.87 5.58
C GLN A 44 -4.43 13.36 5.56
N MET A 45 -4.44 12.76 6.74
CA MET A 45 -4.55 11.31 6.90
C MET A 45 -6.00 10.83 7.11
N ASN A 46 -6.93 11.71 7.44
CA ASN A 46 -8.28 11.37 7.93
C ASN A 46 -9.05 10.46 6.95
N VAL A 47 -8.93 10.72 5.64
CA VAL A 47 -9.56 9.93 4.57
C VAL A 47 -8.70 8.73 4.14
N GLN A 48 -7.38 8.78 4.38
CA GLN A 48 -6.44 7.74 3.94
C GLN A 48 -6.23 6.60 4.94
N ARG A 49 -6.37 6.84 6.25
CA ARG A 49 -6.05 5.83 7.27
C ARG A 49 -6.90 4.57 7.12
N ALA A 50 -8.20 4.74 6.94
CA ALA A 50 -9.11 3.61 6.74
C ALA A 50 -8.90 2.92 5.39
N ARG A 51 -8.37 3.61 4.37
CA ARG A 51 -8.23 3.05 3.01
C ARG A 51 -7.09 2.04 2.91
N LEU A 52 -5.94 2.33 3.51
CA LEU A 52 -4.80 1.40 3.47
C LEU A 52 -5.11 0.10 4.19
N LEU A 53 -5.63 0.18 5.42
CA LEU A 53 -5.98 -1.01 6.18
C LEU A 53 -7.05 -1.84 5.46
N LYS A 54 -8.10 -1.20 4.92
CA LYS A 54 -9.11 -1.87 4.11
C LYS A 54 -8.52 -2.53 2.86
N ALA A 55 -7.56 -1.89 2.19
CA ALA A 55 -6.90 -2.46 1.03
C ALA A 55 -6.09 -3.71 1.42
N ILE A 56 -5.31 -3.66 2.50
CA ILE A 56 -4.54 -4.80 3.01
C ILE A 56 -5.49 -5.95 3.39
N VAL A 57 -6.52 -5.67 4.19
CA VAL A 57 -7.52 -6.66 4.63
C VAL A 57 -8.22 -7.29 3.42
N ARG A 58 -8.68 -6.47 2.47
CA ARG A 58 -9.33 -6.97 1.26
C ARG A 58 -8.40 -7.86 0.46
N SER A 59 -7.16 -7.44 0.25
CA SER A 59 -6.13 -8.22 -0.44
C SER A 59 -5.92 -9.58 0.23
N ILE A 60 -5.83 -9.60 1.56
CA ILE A 60 -5.66 -10.81 2.36
C ILE A 60 -6.90 -11.72 2.29
N GLN A 61 -8.11 -11.15 2.28
CA GLN A 61 -9.37 -11.92 2.16
C GLN A 61 -9.61 -12.48 0.75
N THR A 62 -9.01 -11.90 -0.28
CA THR A 62 -9.14 -12.34 -1.69
C THR A 62 -7.97 -13.22 -2.17
N ILE A 63 -7.14 -13.70 -1.25
CA ILE A 63 -5.93 -14.51 -1.55
C ILE A 63 -6.20 -15.78 -2.38
N ASP A 64 -7.44 -16.27 -2.35
CA ASP A 64 -7.87 -17.50 -3.05
C ASP A 64 -8.09 -17.30 -4.58
N SER A 65 -7.77 -16.13 -5.15
CA SER A 65 -7.88 -15.81 -6.60
C SER A 65 -6.52 -15.53 -7.26
N PRO A 66 -5.72 -16.54 -7.64
CA PRO A 66 -4.25 -16.42 -7.70
C PRO A 66 -3.70 -15.51 -8.82
N GLU A 67 -4.16 -15.67 -10.06
CA GLU A 67 -3.50 -15.02 -11.21
C GLU A 67 -3.80 -13.52 -11.31
N GLN A 68 -5.08 -13.14 -11.26
CA GLN A 68 -5.49 -11.73 -11.30
C GLN A 68 -4.97 -10.94 -10.10
N PHE A 69 -4.78 -11.61 -8.97
CA PHE A 69 -4.24 -11.01 -7.77
C PHE A 69 -2.73 -10.76 -7.86
N ASP A 70 -1.95 -11.66 -8.48
CA ASP A 70 -0.51 -11.46 -8.70
C ASP A 70 -0.22 -10.25 -9.59
N ASP A 71 -0.90 -10.15 -10.74
CA ASP A 71 -0.75 -9.03 -11.67
C ASP A 71 -1.10 -7.69 -11.01
N TYR A 72 -2.18 -7.68 -10.22
CA TYR A 72 -2.58 -6.51 -9.44
C TYR A 72 -1.49 -6.10 -8.44
N LEU A 73 -0.96 -7.04 -7.64
CA LEU A 73 0.08 -6.75 -6.64
C LEU A 73 1.39 -6.28 -7.28
N ARG A 74 1.78 -6.88 -8.41
CA ARG A 74 2.95 -6.43 -9.17
C ARG A 74 2.75 -5.00 -9.69
N SER A 75 1.56 -4.69 -10.21
CA SER A 75 1.21 -3.33 -10.64
C SER A 75 1.25 -2.34 -9.49
N LEU A 76 0.69 -2.72 -8.35
CA LEU A 76 0.71 -1.90 -7.15
C LEU A 76 2.15 -1.63 -6.68
N GLY A 77 3.02 -2.64 -6.74
CA GLY A 77 4.44 -2.52 -6.46
C GLY A 77 5.17 -1.51 -7.36
N ARG A 78 4.91 -1.54 -8.68
CA ARG A 78 5.41 -0.53 -9.62
C ARG A 78 4.97 0.88 -9.24
N ASP A 79 3.68 1.04 -8.94
CA ASP A 79 3.13 2.33 -8.54
C ASP A 79 3.70 2.86 -7.22
N HIS A 80 4.14 1.97 -6.31
CA HIS A 80 4.74 2.37 -5.03
C HIS A 80 6.15 2.94 -5.17
N ARG A 81 6.83 2.71 -6.29
CA ARG A 81 8.20 3.20 -6.52
C ARG A 81 8.30 4.72 -6.48
N LYS A 82 7.26 5.43 -6.93
CA LYS A 82 7.20 6.91 -6.91
C LYS A 82 7.22 7.50 -5.49
N PHE A 83 6.87 6.70 -4.49
CA PHE A 83 6.91 7.08 -3.08
C PHE A 83 8.23 6.67 -2.41
N LEU A 84 9.25 6.25 -3.18
CA LEU A 84 10.57 5.87 -2.67
C LEU A 84 10.49 4.78 -1.59
N VAL A 85 9.54 3.85 -1.72
CA VAL A 85 9.38 2.74 -0.78
C VAL A 85 10.53 1.76 -0.95
N GLU A 86 11.27 1.52 0.13
CA GLU A 86 12.37 0.56 0.22
C GLU A 86 11.91 -0.77 0.82
N PRO A 87 12.65 -1.87 0.62
CA PRO A 87 12.34 -3.16 1.23
C PRO A 87 12.10 -3.10 2.74
N ARG A 88 12.92 -2.35 3.48
CA ARG A 88 12.78 -2.17 4.94
C ARG A 88 11.42 -1.58 5.36
N HIS A 89 10.79 -0.76 4.52
CA HIS A 89 9.51 -0.14 4.87
C HIS A 89 8.37 -1.17 4.94
N TYR A 90 8.45 -2.27 4.17
CA TYR A 90 7.46 -3.35 4.24
C TYR A 90 7.51 -4.06 5.59
N ASP A 91 8.71 -4.32 6.12
CA ASP A 91 8.87 -4.94 7.45
C ASP A 91 8.30 -4.05 8.56
N LEU A 92 8.58 -2.74 8.51
CA LEU A 92 8.06 -1.78 9.50
C LEU A 92 6.53 -1.68 9.47
N VAL A 93 5.94 -1.71 8.27
CA VAL A 93 4.47 -1.71 8.10
C VAL A 93 3.87 -3.01 8.61
N ARG A 94 4.47 -4.16 8.33
CA ARG A 94 4.03 -5.46 8.85
C ARG A 94 4.01 -5.46 10.37
N ASP A 95 5.10 -5.03 10.99
CA ASP A 95 5.25 -5.11 12.44
C ASP A 95 4.24 -4.18 13.14
N ALA A 96 4.03 -2.97 12.61
CA ALA A 96 2.99 -2.06 13.11
C ALA A 96 1.57 -2.62 12.91
N LEU A 97 1.30 -3.33 11.80
CA LEU A 97 0.01 -3.96 11.54
C LEU A 97 -0.27 -5.11 12.52
N LEU A 98 0.72 -6.00 12.72
CA LEU A 98 0.60 -7.12 13.65
C LEU A 98 0.42 -6.63 15.09
N GLU A 99 1.14 -5.59 15.50
CA GLU A 99 0.94 -4.95 16.82
C GLU A 99 -0.49 -4.40 16.97
N ALA A 100 -1.02 -3.72 15.94
CA ALA A 100 -2.37 -3.17 15.98
C ALA A 100 -3.44 -4.25 16.10
N LEU A 101 -3.33 -5.31 15.30
CA LEU A 101 -4.25 -6.44 15.32
C LEU A 101 -4.19 -7.20 16.65
N ARG A 102 -2.99 -7.41 17.20
CA ARG A 102 -2.81 -8.08 18.50
C ARG A 102 -3.41 -7.28 19.65
N GLU A 103 -3.13 -5.98 19.70
CA GLU A 103 -3.65 -5.08 20.74
C GLU A 103 -5.18 -5.11 20.78
N HIS A 104 -5.81 -5.03 19.60
CA HIS A 104 -7.27 -4.97 19.47
C HIS A 104 -7.93 -6.35 19.54
N GLY A 105 -7.24 -7.42 19.13
CA GLY A 105 -7.71 -8.80 19.27
C GLY A 105 -7.71 -9.28 20.73
N GLY A 106 -6.91 -8.65 21.59
CA GLY A 106 -6.84 -8.90 23.02
C GLY A 106 -6.52 -10.37 23.35
N GLU A 107 -7.13 -10.89 24.41
CA GLU A 107 -6.91 -12.27 24.88
C GLU A 107 -7.31 -13.35 23.85
N ARG A 108 -8.14 -13.01 22.87
CA ARG A 108 -8.55 -13.92 21.79
C ARG A 108 -7.51 -14.01 20.66
N TRP A 109 -6.53 -13.10 20.64
CA TRP A 109 -5.46 -13.13 19.65
C TRP A 109 -4.48 -14.27 19.95
N SER A 110 -4.23 -15.14 18.98
CA SER A 110 -3.39 -16.32 19.13
C SER A 110 -2.12 -16.23 18.28
N LEU A 111 -1.09 -17.00 18.64
CA LEU A 111 0.14 -17.12 17.85
C LEU A 111 -0.14 -17.63 16.42
N ALA A 112 -1.16 -18.47 16.24
CA ALA A 112 -1.57 -18.96 14.94
C ALA A 112 -2.15 -17.84 14.06
N TYR A 113 -2.88 -16.89 14.65
CA TYR A 113 -3.37 -15.71 13.94
C TYR A 113 -2.23 -14.77 13.56
N GLU A 114 -1.29 -14.53 14.48
CA GLU A 114 -0.11 -13.70 14.18
C GLU A 114 0.71 -14.27 13.02
N GLN A 115 0.99 -15.57 13.03
CA GLN A 115 1.73 -16.22 11.95
C GLN A 115 0.96 -16.17 10.61
N ALA A 116 -0.37 -16.40 10.63
CA ALA A 116 -1.20 -16.32 9.43
C ALA A 116 -1.15 -14.93 8.78
N TRP A 117 -1.25 -13.87 9.58
CA TRP A 117 -1.14 -12.50 9.08
C TRP A 117 0.27 -12.16 8.58
N ARG A 118 1.31 -12.63 9.27
CA ARG A 118 2.70 -12.50 8.83
C ARG A 118 2.91 -13.13 7.45
N ASP A 119 2.53 -14.40 7.29
CA ASP A 119 2.70 -15.14 6.03
C ASP A 119 1.93 -14.47 4.88
N ALA A 120 0.69 -14.03 5.13
CA ALA A 120 -0.13 -13.37 4.12
C ALA A 120 0.46 -12.01 3.72
N TYR A 121 0.94 -11.23 4.69
CA TYR A 121 1.58 -9.95 4.42
C TYR A 121 2.89 -10.12 3.65
N ASP A 122 3.76 -11.04 4.08
CA ASP A 122 5.06 -11.28 3.46
C ASP A 122 4.89 -11.75 2.00
N MET A 123 3.87 -12.56 1.71
CA MET A 123 3.51 -12.92 0.34
C MET A 123 3.11 -11.69 -0.49
N ILE A 124 2.26 -10.81 0.04
CA ILE A 124 1.87 -9.56 -0.63
C ILE A 124 3.09 -8.67 -0.91
N ALA A 125 3.91 -8.46 0.12
CA ALA A 125 5.13 -7.65 0.04
C ALA A 125 6.09 -8.20 -1.02
N ALA A 126 6.32 -9.51 -1.05
CA ALA A 126 7.18 -10.15 -2.04
C ALA A 126 6.70 -9.93 -3.47
N ARG A 127 5.38 -9.99 -3.74
CA ARG A 127 4.84 -9.72 -5.09
C ARG A 127 4.96 -8.26 -5.49
N MET A 128 4.70 -7.34 -4.56
CA MET A 128 4.90 -5.91 -4.80
C MET A 128 6.37 -5.60 -5.07
N GLN A 129 7.29 -6.14 -4.27
CA GLN A 129 8.73 -5.96 -4.47
C GLN A 129 9.20 -6.54 -5.81
N ALA A 130 8.71 -7.72 -6.20
CA ALA A 130 9.01 -8.28 -7.51
C ALA A 130 8.51 -7.38 -8.65
N GLY A 131 7.26 -6.90 -8.56
CA GLY A 131 6.71 -5.96 -9.53
C GLY A 131 7.51 -4.66 -9.63
N ALA A 132 8.00 -4.15 -8.50
CA ALA A 132 8.85 -2.97 -8.45
C ALA A 132 10.23 -3.20 -9.07
N ALA A 133 10.84 -4.36 -8.83
CA ALA A 133 12.15 -4.73 -9.36
C ALA A 133 12.13 -5.04 -10.87
N ASP A 134 11.02 -5.59 -11.37
CA ASP A 134 10.85 -5.97 -12.77
C ASP A 134 10.64 -4.76 -13.72
N ASP A 135 10.38 -3.56 -13.19
CA ASP A 135 10.13 -2.36 -14.00
C ASP A 135 11.43 -1.59 -14.30
N PRO A 136 11.89 -1.57 -15.57
CA PRO A 136 13.16 -0.95 -15.94
C PRO A 136 13.11 0.58 -15.98
N ASN A 137 11.92 1.18 -15.85
CA ASN A 137 11.77 2.63 -15.85
C ASN A 137 12.25 3.25 -14.53
N PRO A 138 12.59 4.54 -14.48
CA PRO A 138 12.81 5.22 -13.20
C PRO A 138 11.53 5.26 -12.34
N PRO A 139 11.64 5.43 -11.00
CA PRO A 139 10.49 5.51 -10.10
C PRO A 139 9.57 6.70 -10.37
N PHE A 140 10.12 7.78 -10.91
CA PHE A 140 9.44 8.97 -11.38
C PHE A 140 10.31 9.68 -12.41
N TRP A 141 9.71 10.62 -13.15
CA TRP A 141 10.45 11.53 -14.03
C TRP A 141 10.34 12.94 -13.48
N GLU A 142 11.47 13.59 -13.29
CA GLU A 142 11.48 15.05 -13.14
C GLU A 142 11.16 15.67 -14.50
N ALA A 143 10.32 16.72 -14.50
CA ALA A 143 9.88 17.37 -15.72
C ALA A 143 9.79 18.89 -15.55
N VAL A 144 10.12 19.61 -16.61
CA VAL A 144 9.98 21.06 -16.69
C VAL A 144 8.67 21.40 -17.39
N VAL A 145 7.85 22.24 -16.75
CA VAL A 145 6.66 22.82 -17.39
C VAL A 145 7.10 23.81 -18.45
N LEU A 146 6.82 23.51 -19.72
CA LEU A 146 7.13 24.36 -20.85
C LEU A 146 6.02 25.36 -21.13
N THR A 147 4.77 24.91 -21.05
CA THR A 147 3.59 25.75 -21.28
C THR A 147 2.50 25.44 -20.26
N HIS A 148 1.69 26.46 -19.98
CA HIS A 148 0.50 26.39 -19.16
C HIS A 148 -0.62 27.12 -19.89
N GLU A 149 -1.64 26.39 -20.32
CA GLU A 149 -2.81 26.93 -21.01
C GLU A 149 -4.08 26.62 -20.24
N ARG A 150 -4.75 27.67 -19.76
CA ARG A 150 -6.10 27.54 -19.21
C ARG A 150 -7.10 27.34 -20.35
N ARG A 151 -7.78 26.18 -20.37
CA ARG A 151 -8.79 25.84 -21.40
C ARG A 151 -10.20 26.26 -20.99
N THR A 152 -10.50 26.17 -19.70
CA THR A 152 -11.77 26.59 -19.07
C THR A 152 -11.49 27.17 -17.67
N PRO A 153 -12.48 27.70 -16.95
CA PRO A 153 -12.26 28.18 -15.59
C PRO A 153 -11.65 27.15 -14.62
N ASP A 154 -11.89 25.87 -14.85
CA ASP A 154 -11.55 24.73 -14.00
C ASP A 154 -10.56 23.73 -14.64
N ILE A 155 -10.22 23.90 -15.92
CA ILE A 155 -9.29 23.01 -16.64
C ILE A 155 -8.12 23.80 -17.20
N ALA A 156 -6.92 23.33 -16.88
CA ALA A 156 -5.66 23.79 -17.47
C ALA A 156 -4.90 22.61 -18.09
N VAL A 157 -4.17 22.89 -19.15
CA VAL A 157 -3.27 21.95 -19.83
C VAL A 157 -1.84 22.42 -19.61
N PHE A 158 -1.03 21.53 -19.08
CA PHE A 158 0.41 21.73 -18.94
C PHE A 158 1.13 20.87 -19.99
N THR A 159 2.05 21.49 -20.74
CA THR A 159 2.99 20.71 -21.56
C THR A 159 4.29 20.61 -20.79
N CYS A 160 4.66 19.39 -20.43
CA CYS A 160 5.86 19.12 -19.64
C CYS A 160 6.90 18.39 -20.50
N ARG A 161 8.17 18.72 -20.31
CA ARG A 161 9.29 17.96 -20.88
C ARG A 161 9.98 17.20 -19.76
N PRO A 162 9.95 15.85 -19.76
CA PRO A 162 10.71 15.06 -18.80
C PRO A 162 12.21 15.19 -19.07
N GLU A 163 13.03 15.04 -18.04
CA GLU A 163 14.49 15.07 -18.14
C GLU A 163 15.02 13.91 -19.01
N TYR A 164 14.39 12.75 -18.91
CA TYR A 164 14.70 11.54 -19.68
C TYR A 164 13.55 11.15 -20.62
N PRO A 165 13.80 10.39 -21.70
CA PRO A 165 12.76 9.90 -22.58
C PRO A 165 11.64 9.17 -21.81
N PHE A 166 10.40 9.57 -22.07
CA PHE A 166 9.20 8.95 -21.52
C PHE A 166 8.44 8.26 -22.65
N THR A 167 8.47 6.92 -22.67
CA THR A 167 7.74 6.14 -23.68
C THR A 167 6.30 5.95 -23.24
N TYR A 168 5.34 6.32 -24.10
CA TYR A 168 3.92 6.21 -23.80
C TYR A 168 3.11 5.62 -24.95
N ARG A 169 1.92 5.14 -24.63
CA ARG A 169 0.87 4.69 -25.57
C ARG A 169 -0.34 5.61 -25.44
N ALA A 170 -1.06 5.80 -26.54
CA ALA A 170 -2.32 6.55 -26.52
C ALA A 170 -3.30 5.94 -25.50
N GLY A 171 -3.91 6.79 -24.67
CA GLY A 171 -4.82 6.39 -23.60
C GLY A 171 -4.16 6.13 -22.23
N GLN A 172 -2.83 6.20 -22.12
CA GLN A 172 -2.14 6.14 -20.83
C GLN A 172 -2.24 7.46 -20.05
N TYR A 173 -2.06 7.36 -18.74
CA TYR A 173 -1.95 8.48 -17.81
C TYR A 173 -0.80 8.25 -16.83
N VAL A 174 -0.36 9.33 -16.19
CA VAL A 174 0.61 9.28 -15.08
C VAL A 174 0.02 10.00 -13.86
N SER A 175 0.48 9.62 -12.67
CA SER A 175 0.27 10.46 -11.49
C SER A 175 1.27 11.60 -11.51
N VAL A 176 0.84 12.80 -11.12
CA VAL A 176 1.69 13.98 -10.90
C VAL A 176 1.70 14.31 -9.43
#